data_AF-A0A239BUJ2-F1
#
_entry.id   AF-A0A239BUJ2-F1
#
_cell.length_a   1.000
_cell.length_b   1.000
_cell.length_c   1.000
_cell.angle_alpha   90.00
_cell.angle_beta   90.00
_cell.angle_gamma   90.00
#
_symmetry.space_group_name_H-M   'P 1'
#
loop_
_entity.id
_entity.type
_entity.pdbx_description
1 polymer ?
#
loop_
_entity_poly.entity_id
_entity_poly.type
_entity_poly.pdbx_seq_one_letter_code
_entity_poly.pdbx_strand_id
1 'polypeptide(L)'
;MAAFFLPRAGDAEQAERLYDALAEFAGCEPAPPARRVQAIGFSADGVRWVAAVGEELSGRRTTQRLRRGELVEHTEELSSCTRVLAVYPGTPFTVVTDAQPITGAASEWANPFTAAPDEVTWFDPA
;
A
#
# COMPACT_ATOMS: atom_id res chain seq x y z
N MET A 1 -12.08 -3.96 21.44
CA MET A 1 -11.18 -2.91 20.92
C MET A 1 -10.31 -3.60 19.89
N ALA A 2 -10.60 -3.41 18.60
CA ALA A 2 -9.81 -4.04 17.55
C ALA A 2 -8.38 -3.47 17.56
N ALA A 3 -7.39 -4.37 17.60
CA ALA A 3 -5.99 -4.01 17.50
C ALA A 3 -5.67 -3.64 16.05
N PHE A 4 -4.81 -2.63 15.85
CA PHE A 4 -4.31 -2.31 14.53
C PHE A 4 -3.58 -3.52 13.93
N PHE A 5 -4.03 -3.97 12.77
CA PHE A 5 -3.46 -5.15 12.14
C PHE A 5 -2.19 -4.76 11.38
N LEU A 6 -1.05 -5.25 11.85
CA LEU A 6 0.17 -5.32 11.06
C LEU A 6 0.49 -6.77 10.69
N PRO A 7 0.84 -7.03 9.43
CA PRO A 7 1.38 -8.31 9.03
C PRO A 7 2.61 -8.66 9.88
N ARG A 8 2.74 -9.95 10.25
CA ARG A 8 3.82 -10.51 11.10
C ARG A 8 3.72 -10.22 12.60
N ALA A 9 2.82 -9.36 13.06
CA ALA A 9 2.57 -9.22 14.49
C ALA A 9 1.75 -10.41 15.03
N GLY A 10 2.19 -10.99 16.14
CA GLY A 10 1.51 -12.07 16.86
C GLY A 10 0.48 -11.57 17.89
N ASP A 11 0.61 -10.31 18.32
CA ASP A 11 -0.31 -9.64 19.24
C ASP A 11 -0.35 -8.12 19.00
N ALA A 12 -1.26 -7.44 19.70
CA ALA A 12 -1.48 -6.00 19.56
C ALA A 12 -0.26 -5.16 19.97
N GLU A 13 0.45 -5.54 21.03
CA GLU A 13 1.61 -4.80 21.53
C GLU A 13 2.79 -4.91 20.54
N GLN A 14 2.97 -6.08 19.94
CA GLN A 14 3.93 -6.28 18.87
C GLN A 14 3.54 -5.49 17.61
N ALA A 15 2.26 -5.39 17.27
CA ALA A 15 1.80 -4.58 16.15
C ALA A 15 2.14 -3.10 16.32
N GLU A 16 1.90 -2.54 17.51
CA GLU A 16 2.29 -1.16 17.85
C GLU A 16 3.80 -0.94 17.69
N ARG A 17 4.63 -1.80 18.32
CA ARG A 17 6.10 -1.69 18.21
C ARG A 17 6.61 -1.85 16.79
N LEU A 18 6.00 -2.75 16.00
CA LEU A 18 6.38 -2.96 14.61
C LEU A 18 5.99 -1.75 13.75
N TYR A 19 4.84 -1.13 14.01
CA TYR A 19 4.43 0.08 13.30
C TYR A 19 5.43 1.20 13.54
N ASP A 20 5.81 1.45 14.79
CA ASP A 20 6.79 2.49 15.11
C ASP A 20 8.16 2.21 14.46
N ALA A 21 8.62 0.95 14.48
CA ALA A 21 9.87 0.55 13.82
C ALA A 21 9.82 0.73 12.30
N LEU A 22 8.67 0.44 11.66
CA LEU A 22 8.50 0.67 10.22
C LEU A 22 8.43 2.17 9.89
N ALA A 23 7.90 3.00 10.78
CA ALA A 23 7.90 4.46 10.63
C ALA A 23 9.33 5.02 10.71
N GLU A 24 10.12 4.56 11.68
CA GLU A 24 11.54 4.88 11.81
C GLU A 24 12.32 4.45 10.57
N PHE A 25 12.14 3.21 10.11
CA PHE A 25 12.73 2.72 8.86
C PHE A 25 12.36 3.59 7.66
N ALA A 26 11.12 4.07 7.60
CA ALA A 26 10.63 4.93 6.54
C ALA A 26 11.02 6.41 6.68
N GLY A 27 11.67 6.79 7.79
CA GLY A 27 12.04 8.17 8.08
C GLY A 27 10.85 9.10 8.29
N CYS A 28 9.71 8.59 8.78
CA CYS A 28 8.50 9.36 9.04
C CYS A 28 7.95 9.16 10.46
N GLU A 29 7.07 10.06 10.89
CA GLU A 29 6.37 9.90 12.17
C GLU A 29 5.22 8.88 12.04
N PRO A 30 5.05 7.97 13.03
CA PRO A 30 3.94 7.04 13.03
C PRO A 30 2.61 7.79 13.19
N ALA A 31 1.58 7.35 12.46
CA ALA A 31 0.26 7.97 12.57
C ALA A 31 -0.39 7.60 13.91
N PRO A 32 -1.08 8.57 14.57
CA PRO A 32 -1.91 8.23 15.72
C PRO A 32 -3.02 7.24 15.31
N PRO A 33 -3.54 6.40 16.22
CA PRO A 33 -4.49 5.34 15.88
C PRO A 33 -5.67 5.77 15.00
N ALA A 34 -6.26 6.94 15.27
CA ALA A 34 -7.39 7.49 14.51
C ALA A 34 -7.06 7.97 13.08
N ARG A 35 -5.78 7.96 12.70
CA ARG A 35 -5.28 8.34 11.36
C ARG A 35 -4.46 7.24 10.71
N ARG A 36 -4.57 6.00 11.21
CA ARG A 36 -3.90 4.88 10.57
C ARG A 36 -4.62 4.53 9.29
N VAL A 37 -3.83 4.23 8.26
CA VAL A 37 -4.34 3.97 6.91
C VAL A 37 -4.42 2.47 6.73
N GLN A 38 -5.58 1.98 6.31
CA GLN A 38 -5.79 0.59 5.94
C GLN A 38 -5.38 0.36 4.48
N ALA A 39 -5.77 1.27 3.58
CA ALA A 39 -5.42 1.19 2.18
C ALA A 39 -5.37 2.57 1.50
N ILE A 40 -4.61 2.65 0.42
CA ILE A 40 -4.67 3.78 -0.53
C ILE A 40 -4.83 3.29 -1.96
N GLY A 41 -5.61 4.02 -2.74
CA GLY A 41 -5.60 3.99 -4.20
C GLY A 41 -4.75 5.12 -4.75
N PHE A 42 -3.88 4.83 -5.72
CA PHE A 42 -3.02 5.83 -6.36
C PHE A 42 -2.76 5.49 -7.82
N SER A 43 -2.40 6.48 -8.62
CA SER A 43 -2.05 6.28 -10.04
C SER A 43 -0.54 6.38 -10.25
N ALA A 44 0.03 5.40 -10.97
CA ALA A 44 1.44 5.39 -11.37
C ALA A 44 1.59 4.72 -12.75
N ASP A 45 2.34 5.35 -13.65
CA ASP A 45 2.61 4.83 -15.01
C ASP A 45 1.34 4.41 -15.80
N GLY A 46 0.25 5.16 -15.64
CA GLY A 46 -1.03 4.87 -16.29
C GLY A 46 -1.74 3.61 -15.77
N VAL A 47 -1.38 3.16 -14.57
CA VAL A 47 -2.00 2.05 -13.83
C VAL A 47 -2.59 2.61 -12.55
N ARG A 48 -3.80 2.18 -12.18
CA ARG A 48 -4.37 2.43 -10.86
C ARG A 48 -3.92 1.31 -9.92
N TRP A 49 -3.17 1.66 -8.89
CA TRP A 49 -2.66 0.75 -7.88
C TRP A 49 -3.45 0.88 -6.57
N VAL A 50 -3.51 -0.22 -5.83
CA VAL A 50 -4.07 -0.31 -4.48
C VAL A 50 -3.01 -0.90 -3.56
N ALA A 51 -2.60 -0.11 -2.57
CA ALA A 51 -1.73 -0.55 -1.48
C ALA A 51 -2.59 -0.74 -0.22
N ALA A 52 -2.91 -1.98 0.12
CA ALA A 52 -3.69 -2.34 1.30
C ALA A 52 -2.82 -3.12 2.31
N VAL A 53 -2.79 -2.66 3.56
CA VAL A 53 -1.97 -3.27 4.63
C VAL A 53 -2.34 -4.74 4.80
N GLY A 54 -1.35 -5.62 4.61
CA GLY A 54 -1.51 -7.07 4.68
C GLY A 54 -1.73 -7.79 3.35
N GLU A 55 -2.01 -7.03 2.29
CA GLU A 55 -2.22 -7.55 0.95
C GLU A 55 -1.02 -7.27 0.03
N GLU A 56 -0.95 -8.01 -1.06
CA GLU A 56 -0.02 -7.73 -2.15
C GLU A 56 -0.43 -6.44 -2.87
N LEU A 57 0.56 -5.67 -3.30
CA LEU A 57 0.30 -4.47 -4.09
C LEU A 57 -0.32 -4.87 -5.44
N SER A 58 -1.53 -4.38 -5.71
CA SER A 58 -2.32 -4.76 -6.89
C SER A 58 -2.59 -3.55 -7.78
N GLY A 59 -2.56 -3.76 -9.09
CA GLY A 59 -2.69 -2.74 -10.11
C GLY A 59 -3.73 -3.12 -11.14
N ARG A 60 -4.38 -2.10 -11.72
CA ARG A 60 -5.35 -2.26 -12.81
C ARG A 60 -5.05 -1.25 -13.89
N ARG A 61 -4.80 -1.73 -15.11
CA ARG A 61 -4.62 -0.90 -16.30
C ARG A 61 -5.80 -1.09 -17.24
N THR A 62 -6.53 -0.02 -17.51
CA THR A 62 -7.61 -0.03 -18.51
C THR A 62 -7.15 0.74 -19.75
N THR A 63 -7.13 0.07 -20.89
CA THR A 63 -6.80 0.66 -22.20
C THR A 63 -8.02 0.63 -23.11
N GLN A 64 -8.22 1.70 -23.86
CA GLN A 64 -9.27 1.78 -24.88
C GLN A 64 -8.64 1.61 -26.26
N ARG A 65 -9.20 0.73 -27.08
CA ARG A 65 -8.76 0.52 -28.46
C ARG A 65 -9.95 0.55 -29.40
N LEU A 66 -9.84 1.33 -30.48
CA LEU A 66 -10.81 1.30 -31.57
C LEU A 66 -10.64 0.01 -32.37
N ARG A 67 -11.68 -0.82 -32.42
CA ARG A 67 -11.77 -1.97 -33.32
C ARG A 67 -13.03 -1.83 -34.17
N ARG A 68 -12.85 -1.75 -35.49
CA ARG A 68 -13.95 -1.69 -36.48
C ARG A 68 -14.96 -0.55 -36.24
N GLY A 69 -14.49 0.58 -35.73
CA GLY A 69 -15.34 1.74 -35.43
C GLY A 69 -16.00 1.71 -34.04
N GLU A 70 -15.83 0.63 -33.28
CA GLU A 70 -16.29 0.52 -31.90
C GLU A 70 -15.11 0.69 -30.92
N LEU A 71 -15.35 1.40 -29.82
CA LEU A 71 -14.38 1.59 -28.75
C LEU A 71 -14.46 0.40 -27.80
N VAL A 72 -13.40 -0.40 -27.73
CA VAL A 72 -13.32 -1.59 -26.88
C VAL A 72 -12.41 -1.31 -25.70
N GLU A 73 -12.91 -1.56 -24.50
CA GLU A 73 -12.14 -1.50 -23.26
C GLU A 73 -11.46 -2.83 -22.98
N HIS A 74 -10.15 -2.76 -22.70
CA HIS A 74 -9.37 -3.90 -22.24
C HIS A 74 -8.76 -3.56 -20.88
N THR A 75 -9.13 -4.33 -19.87
CA THR A 75 -8.57 -4.23 -18.52
C THR A 75 -7.58 -5.36 -18.29
N GLU A 76 -6.38 -5.00 -17.85
CA GLU A 76 -5.33 -5.92 -17.41
C GLU A 76 -5.11 -5.74 -15.90
N GLU A 77 -5.06 -6.86 -15.17
CA GLU A 77 -4.71 -6.90 -13.75
C GLU A 77 -3.20 -7.12 -13.61
N LEU A 78 -2.58 -6.32 -12.76
CA LEU A 78 -1.17 -6.35 -12.42
C LEU A 78 -1.06 -6.65 -10.93
N SER A 79 -0.03 -7.39 -10.53
CA SER A 79 0.30 -7.60 -9.12
C SER A 79 1.81 -7.51 -8.95
N SER A 80 2.24 -6.93 -7.84
CA SER A 80 3.61 -7.08 -7.34
C SER A 80 3.62 -8.23 -6.35
N CYS A 81 4.69 -9.02 -6.33
CA CYS A 81 4.88 -10.10 -5.36
C CYS A 81 5.16 -9.58 -3.93
N THR A 82 5.00 -8.28 -3.68
CA THR A 82 5.37 -7.65 -2.40
C THR A 82 4.15 -7.21 -1.62
N ARG A 83 4.17 -7.54 -0.33
CA ARG A 83 3.08 -7.29 0.60
C ARG A 83 3.26 -5.94 1.26
N VAL A 84 2.20 -5.15 1.35
CA VAL A 84 2.21 -3.89 2.08
C VAL A 84 2.20 -4.17 3.57
N LEU A 85 3.18 -3.64 4.29
CA LEU A 85 3.33 -3.78 5.74
C LEU A 85 2.70 -2.61 6.49
N ALA A 86 2.85 -1.39 5.98
CA ALA A 86 2.30 -0.18 6.58
C ALA A 86 2.14 0.94 5.55
N VAL A 87 1.17 1.83 5.81
CA VAL A 87 1.00 3.08 5.06
C VAL A 87 0.95 4.24 6.05
N TYR A 88 1.79 5.25 5.82
CA TYR A 88 1.87 6.46 6.64
C TYR A 88 1.32 7.66 5.88
N PRO A 89 0.35 8.39 6.46
CA PRO A 89 -0.18 9.61 5.87
C PRO A 89 0.89 10.71 5.86
N GLY A 90 0.99 11.42 4.75
CA GLY A 90 1.94 12.50 4.53
C GLY A 90 1.65 13.23 3.23
N THR A 91 2.50 14.16 2.83
CA THR A 91 2.44 14.82 1.52
C THR A 91 3.77 14.65 0.79
N PRO A 92 3.97 13.57 0.00
CA PRO A 92 3.07 12.43 -0.27
C PRO A 92 2.98 11.38 0.85
N PHE A 93 2.09 10.39 0.72
CA PHE A 93 2.00 9.24 1.64
C PHE A 93 3.22 8.32 1.45
N THR A 94 3.62 7.63 2.51
CA THR A 94 4.72 6.66 2.47
C THR A 94 4.18 5.25 2.62
N VAL A 95 4.55 4.35 1.71
CA VAL A 95 4.16 2.94 1.70
C VAL A 95 5.40 2.09 1.98
N VAL A 96 5.28 1.21 2.97
CA VAL A 96 6.32 0.25 3.34
C VAL A 96 5.85 -1.15 2.95
N THR A 97 6.70 -1.90 2.26
CA THR A 97 6.43 -3.27 1.83
C THR A 97 7.40 -4.24 2.47
N ASP A 98 7.22 -5.55 2.25
CA ASP A 98 8.16 -6.57 2.68
C ASP A 98 9.35 -6.75 1.71
N ALA A 99 9.45 -5.96 0.65
CA ALA A 99 10.57 -5.97 -0.28
C ALA A 99 11.92 -5.67 0.39
N GLN A 100 13.03 -5.90 -0.31
CA GLN A 100 14.34 -5.42 0.12
C GLN A 100 14.30 -3.94 0.52
N PRO A 101 14.90 -3.55 1.66
CA PRO A 101 15.85 -4.33 2.48
C PRO A 101 15.23 -5.22 3.58
N ILE A 102 13.90 -5.35 3.69
CA ILE A 102 13.26 -6.02 4.84
C ILE A 102 13.35 -7.55 4.76
N THR A 103 12.85 -8.20 3.70
CA THR A 103 12.84 -9.68 3.62
C THR A 103 13.71 -10.28 2.52
N GLY A 104 14.45 -9.47 1.76
CA GLY A 104 15.22 -9.97 0.62
C GLY A 104 14.41 -10.13 -0.67
N ALA A 105 13.08 -9.98 -0.62
CA ALA A 105 12.19 -10.07 -1.79
C ALA A 105 12.48 -8.96 -2.81
N ALA A 106 12.61 -9.35 -4.08
CA ALA A 106 12.73 -8.40 -5.17
C ALA A 106 11.36 -7.76 -5.45
N SER A 107 11.37 -6.46 -5.76
CA SER A 107 10.18 -5.68 -6.11
C SER A 107 10.52 -4.72 -7.23
N GLU A 108 9.54 -4.42 -8.06
CA GLU A 108 9.59 -3.30 -9.00
C GLU A 108 9.42 -1.94 -8.28
N TRP A 109 9.01 -1.94 -7.02
CA TRP A 109 8.86 -0.76 -6.18
C TRP A 109 10.05 -0.59 -5.22
N ALA A 110 10.49 0.66 -5.04
CA ALA A 110 11.41 0.99 -3.95
C ALA A 110 10.74 0.71 -2.59
N ASN A 111 11.53 0.41 -1.56
CA ASN A 111 11.01 0.23 -0.20
C ASN A 111 11.81 1.08 0.80
N PRO A 112 11.17 2.07 1.44
CA PRO A 112 9.81 2.55 1.19
C PRO A 112 9.66 3.23 -0.18
N PHE A 113 8.43 3.38 -0.66
CA PHE A 113 8.11 4.30 -1.75
C PHE A 113 7.06 5.33 -1.32
N THR A 114 6.91 6.39 -2.10
CA THR A 114 5.89 7.41 -1.84
C THR A 114 4.82 7.42 -2.91
N ALA A 115 3.58 7.75 -2.52
CA ALA A 115 2.43 7.80 -3.41
C ALA A 115 1.53 8.99 -3.04
N ALA A 116 0.98 9.65 -4.06
CA ALA A 116 -0.09 10.63 -3.88
C ALA A 116 -1.43 9.91 -4.06
N PRO A 117 -2.21 9.68 -2.99
CA PRO A 117 -3.44 8.91 -3.09
C PRO A 117 -4.55 9.71 -3.78
N ASP A 118 -5.31 9.04 -4.64
CA ASP A 118 -6.63 9.49 -5.12
C ASP A 118 -7.78 8.94 -4.26
N GLU A 119 -7.51 7.91 -3.45
CA GLU A 119 -8.44 7.29 -2.54
C GLU A 119 -7.72 6.85 -1.26
N VAL A 120 -8.32 7.07 -0.09
CA VAL A 120 -7.76 6.67 1.21
C VAL A 120 -8.83 5.97 2.04
N THR A 121 -8.53 4.75 2.46
CA THR A 121 -9.32 3.98 3.42
C THR A 121 -8.61 4.00 4.76
N TRP A 122 -9.23 4.64 5.74
CA TRP A 122 -8.71 4.71 7.11
C TRP A 122 -9.03 3.41 7.86
N PHE A 123 -8.15 3.03 8.79
CA PHE A 123 -8.38 1.92 9.68
C PHE A 123 -9.46 2.30 10.71
N ASP A 124 -10.51 1.47 10.80
CA ASP A 124 -11.59 1.60 11.78
C ASP A 124 -11.53 0.44 12.79
N PRO A 125 -11.28 0.71 14.09
CA PRO A 125 -11.27 -0.31 15.12
C PRO A 125 -12.71 -0.66 15.56
N ALA A 126 -13.50 -1.27 14.68
CA ALA A 126 -14.84 -1.77 15.02
C ALA A 126 -14.83 -2.81 16.15
#